data_AF-A0A9E4X1X5-F1
#
_entry.id   AF-A0A9E4X1X5-F1
#
_cell.length_a   1.000
_cell.length_b   1.000
_cell.length_c   1.000
_cell.angle_alpha   90.00
_cell.angle_beta   90.00
_cell.angle_gamma   90.00
#
_symmetry.space_group_name_H-M   'P 1'
#
loop_
_entity.id
_entity.type
_entity.pdbx_description
1 polymer ?
#
loop_
_entity_poly.entity_id
_entity_poly.type
_entity_poly.pdbx_seq_one_letter_code
_entity_poly.pdbx_strand_id
1 'polypeptide(L)'
;WETLLMASSVATLAYLALRSQFLEVSLSEGSYTNNLELSVARLIDSTVRWSGWLVRDFAWLAPLLLILILDLVDRKLEHSRLLAGSAIWTVAWILIYLPWEFTVEYYMLPVAIGVSIIGGAALNSTVTRIREKRRSAWAWLSLGLASILWLTTLPNNYSNARQQLAVDTSNARMLEYLVLQVDDVQDVIVNIQYENEYVYEVRTYLQEVWGLQGTSVEVFSPGEGLAPGPLLVASPFVLHQPLLAVRMGVVESTQSEWNQSLAETMGSQTEIAFEWEESFGLVLIDLPRLLCAALPDRGYCAAERPFIDTREFSYGWKIYELPGDPGG
;
A
#
# COMPACT_ATOMS: atom_id res chain seq x y z
N TRP A 1 -22.61 -13.64 -21.03
CA TRP A 1 -21.53 -12.72 -21.37
C TRP A 1 -22.05 -11.51 -22.13
N GLU A 2 -22.76 -11.68 -23.24
CA GLU A 2 -23.32 -10.56 -24.03
C GLU A 2 -24.25 -9.62 -23.24
N THR A 3 -25.18 -10.16 -22.46
CA THR A 3 -26.11 -9.35 -21.65
C THR A 3 -25.41 -8.55 -20.55
N LEU A 4 -24.41 -9.15 -19.90
CA LEU A 4 -23.60 -8.51 -18.86
C LEU A 4 -22.71 -7.41 -19.44
N LEU A 5 -22.04 -7.69 -20.56
CA LEU A 5 -21.22 -6.70 -21.27
C LEU A 5 -22.08 -5.52 -21.72
N MET A 6 -23.25 -5.79 -22.31
CA MET A 6 -24.18 -4.76 -22.73
C MET A 6 -24.70 -3.94 -21.54
N ALA A 7 -25.06 -4.59 -20.43
CA ALA A 7 -25.49 -3.90 -19.22
C ALA A 7 -24.38 -3.03 -18.62
N SER A 8 -23.14 -3.55 -18.55
CA SER A 8 -21.97 -2.79 -18.11
C SER A 8 -21.67 -1.60 -19.01
N SER A 9 -21.72 -1.78 -20.34
CA SER A 9 -21.52 -0.69 -21.29
C SER A 9 -22.59 0.38 -21.16
N VAL A 10 -23.87 -0.01 -21.02
CA VAL A 10 -24.97 0.93 -20.78
C VAL A 10 -24.77 1.67 -19.46
N ALA A 11 -24.36 0.99 -18.39
CA ALA A 11 -24.09 1.60 -17.10
C ALA A 11 -22.91 2.59 -17.17
N THR A 12 -21.82 2.24 -17.86
CA THR A 12 -20.68 3.14 -18.09
C THR A 12 -21.08 4.38 -18.87
N LEU A 13 -21.85 4.21 -19.96
CA LEU A 13 -22.35 5.35 -20.74
C LEU A 13 -23.30 6.23 -19.92
N ALA A 14 -24.19 5.63 -19.13
CA ALA A 14 -25.08 6.36 -18.24
C ALA A 14 -24.31 7.13 -17.16
N TYR A 15 -23.30 6.52 -16.54
CA TYR A 15 -22.43 7.18 -15.58
C TYR A 15 -21.70 8.36 -16.22
N LEU A 16 -21.06 8.17 -17.39
CA LEU A 16 -20.36 9.24 -18.08
C LEU A 16 -21.30 10.39 -18.47
N ALA A 17 -22.51 10.07 -18.94
CA ALA A 17 -23.52 11.06 -19.26
C ALA A 17 -23.96 11.86 -18.02
N LEU A 18 -24.32 11.18 -16.93
CA LEU A 18 -24.69 11.82 -15.67
C LEU A 18 -23.54 12.68 -15.13
N ARG A 19 -22.31 12.13 -15.10
CA ARG A 19 -21.12 12.84 -14.66
C ARG A 19 -20.89 14.11 -15.49
N SER A 20 -21.03 14.04 -16.81
CA SER A 20 -20.86 15.21 -17.70
C SER A 20 -21.90 16.31 -17.48
N GLN A 21 -23.06 15.97 -16.94
CA GLN A 21 -24.15 16.92 -16.67
C GLN A 21 -24.06 17.52 -15.26
N PHE A 22 -23.59 16.75 -14.27
CA PHE A 22 -23.65 17.13 -12.85
C PHE A 22 -22.31 17.49 -12.22
N LEU A 23 -21.18 17.22 -12.88
CA LEU A 23 -19.84 17.56 -12.37
C LEU A 23 -19.12 18.46 -13.37
N GLU A 24 -18.82 19.69 -12.94
CA GLU A 24 -18.14 20.70 -13.76
C GLU A 24 -16.62 20.46 -13.89
N VAL A 25 -16.07 19.50 -13.15
CA VAL A 25 -14.64 19.15 -13.20
C VAL A 25 -14.38 18.23 -14.39
N SER A 26 -13.44 18.60 -15.27
CA SER A 26 -13.05 17.73 -16.39
C SER A 26 -12.54 16.38 -15.90
N LEU A 27 -12.60 15.34 -16.74
CA LEU A 27 -12.05 14.01 -16.39
C LEU A 27 -10.55 14.08 -16.04
N SER A 28 -9.86 15.11 -16.52
CA SER A 28 -8.44 15.38 -16.33
C SER A 28 -8.12 16.37 -15.20
N GLU A 29 -9.09 16.84 -14.42
CA GLU A 29 -8.86 17.81 -13.34
C GLU A 29 -9.15 17.22 -11.94
N GLY A 30 -9.44 15.91 -11.86
CA GLY A 30 -9.60 15.21 -10.58
C GLY A 30 -8.26 14.80 -9.97
N SER A 31 -8.13 14.92 -8.64
CA SER A 31 -6.94 14.47 -7.89
C SER A 31 -6.55 13.02 -8.16
N TYR A 32 -7.52 12.17 -8.49
CA TYR A 32 -7.32 10.75 -8.76
C TYR A 32 -7.01 10.42 -10.23
N THR A 33 -7.58 11.16 -11.19
CA THR A 33 -7.38 10.93 -12.63
C THR A 33 -6.13 11.59 -13.18
N ASN A 34 -5.57 12.58 -12.47
CA ASN A 34 -4.25 13.15 -12.75
C ASN A 34 -3.10 12.14 -12.66
N ASN A 35 -3.32 11.02 -11.96
CA ASN A 35 -2.31 9.98 -11.75
C ASN A 35 -2.39 8.84 -12.78
N LEU A 36 -3.21 9.00 -13.83
CA LEU A 36 -3.25 8.08 -14.96
C LEU A 36 -2.17 8.46 -15.97
N GLU A 37 -1.12 7.66 -16.06
CA GLU A 37 -0.03 7.89 -17.00
C GLU A 37 0.18 6.68 -17.92
N LEU A 38 0.05 6.91 -19.24
CA LEU A 38 0.16 5.88 -20.27
C LEU A 38 1.56 5.80 -20.90
N SER A 39 2.59 6.31 -20.22
CA SER A 39 3.96 6.24 -20.74
C SER A 39 4.49 4.79 -20.70
N VAL A 40 5.33 4.42 -21.66
CA VAL A 40 5.91 3.06 -21.72
C VAL A 40 6.74 2.78 -20.46
N ALA A 41 7.49 3.77 -19.98
CA ALA A 41 8.26 3.65 -18.75
C ALA A 41 7.35 3.36 -17.55
N ARG A 42 6.24 4.09 -17.40
CA ARG A 42 5.25 3.85 -16.35
C ARG A 42 4.66 2.45 -16.41
N LEU A 43 4.25 1.99 -17.59
CA LEU A 43 3.67 0.66 -17.75
C LEU A 43 4.67 -0.45 -17.37
N ILE A 44 5.96 -0.27 -17.66
CA ILE A 44 7.02 -1.19 -17.23
C ILE A 44 7.14 -1.18 -15.71
N ASP A 45 7.26 -0.01 -15.08
CA ASP A 45 7.43 0.10 -13.63
C ASP A 45 6.22 -0.45 -12.86
N SER A 46 5.01 -0.17 -13.36
CA SER A 46 3.77 -0.76 -12.85
C SER A 46 3.74 -2.27 -13.03
N THR A 47 4.20 -2.80 -14.17
CA THR A 47 4.28 -4.25 -14.39
C THR A 47 5.21 -4.92 -13.38
N VAL A 48 6.36 -4.32 -13.09
CA VAL A 48 7.27 -4.80 -12.05
C VAL A 48 6.55 -4.83 -10.71
N ARG A 49 5.90 -3.72 -10.32
CA ARG A 49 5.14 -3.63 -9.07
C ARG A 49 4.05 -4.70 -8.96
N TRP A 50 3.21 -4.85 -9.99
CA TRP A 50 2.17 -5.88 -10.07
C TRP A 50 2.74 -7.29 -9.96
N SER A 51 3.83 -7.58 -10.67
CA SER A 51 4.50 -8.88 -10.57
C SER A 51 4.99 -9.17 -9.15
N GLY A 52 5.50 -8.15 -8.46
CA GLY A 52 5.92 -8.27 -7.07
C GLY A 52 4.77 -8.62 -6.14
N TRP A 53 3.65 -7.90 -6.21
CA TRP A 53 2.46 -8.20 -5.42
C TRP A 53 1.87 -9.59 -5.73
N LEU A 54 1.81 -9.97 -7.01
CA LEU A 54 1.32 -11.29 -7.41
C LEU A 54 2.21 -12.43 -6.90
N VAL A 55 3.54 -12.28 -6.97
CA VAL A 55 4.46 -13.30 -6.43
C VAL A 55 4.38 -13.34 -4.90
N ARG A 56 4.33 -12.18 -4.24
CA ARG A 56 4.25 -12.08 -2.78
C ARG A 56 3.03 -12.84 -2.22
N ASP A 57 1.87 -12.67 -2.85
CA ASP A 57 0.60 -13.16 -2.31
C ASP A 57 0.14 -14.50 -2.92
N PHE A 58 0.56 -14.79 -4.16
CA PHE A 58 -0.01 -15.88 -4.95
C PHE A 58 1.03 -16.81 -5.59
N ALA A 59 2.31 -16.79 -5.18
CA ALA A 59 3.31 -17.74 -5.67
C ALA A 59 2.88 -19.21 -5.52
N TRP A 60 2.13 -19.53 -4.47
CA TRP A 60 1.59 -20.87 -4.22
C TRP A 60 0.66 -21.39 -5.32
N LEU A 61 0.07 -20.50 -6.13
CA LEU A 61 -0.81 -20.89 -7.22
C LEU A 61 -0.01 -21.48 -8.40
N ALA A 62 1.22 -21.04 -8.62
CA ALA A 62 2.05 -21.47 -9.75
C ALA A 62 2.18 -23.00 -9.88
N PRO A 63 2.55 -23.77 -8.83
CA PRO A 63 2.57 -25.23 -8.93
C PRO A 63 1.18 -25.81 -9.20
N LEU A 64 0.11 -25.28 -8.61
CA LEU A 64 -1.26 -25.79 -8.84
C LEU A 64 -1.74 -25.55 -10.28
N LEU A 65 -1.32 -24.47 -10.93
CA LEU A 65 -1.64 -24.21 -12.34
C LEU A 65 -1.08 -25.30 -13.27
N LEU A 66 0.05 -25.92 -12.91
CA LEU A 66 0.59 -27.06 -13.66
C LEU A 66 -0.45 -28.18 -13.75
N ILE A 67 -1.21 -28.42 -12.67
CA ILE A 67 -2.23 -29.46 -12.66
C ILE A 67 -3.41 -29.13 -13.57
N LEU A 68 -3.84 -27.85 -13.62
CA LEU A 68 -4.84 -27.40 -14.57
C LEU A 68 -4.36 -27.56 -16.02
N ILE A 69 -3.09 -27.26 -16.30
CA ILE A 69 -2.49 -27.47 -17.63
C ILE A 69 -2.50 -28.96 -17.99
N LEU A 70 -2.12 -29.84 -17.05
CA LEU A 70 -2.20 -31.28 -17.28
C LEU A 70 -3.64 -31.74 -17.52
N ASP A 71 -4.63 -31.20 -16.81
CA ASP A 71 -6.05 -31.51 -17.03
C ASP A 71 -6.54 -31.02 -18.39
N LEU A 72 -6.07 -29.86 -18.84
CA LEU A 72 -6.35 -29.36 -20.18
C LEU A 72 -5.79 -30.30 -21.26
N VAL A 73 -4.52 -30.73 -21.10
CA VAL A 73 -3.86 -31.70 -22.00
C VAL A 73 -4.58 -33.05 -22.01
N ASP A 74 -4.98 -33.52 -20.83
CA ASP A 74 -5.71 -34.78 -20.67
C ASP A 74 -7.20 -34.65 -21.07
N ARG A 75 -7.66 -33.46 -21.49
CA ARG A 75 -9.07 -33.12 -21.83
C ARG A 75 -10.08 -33.39 -20.71
N LYS A 76 -9.63 -33.22 -19.46
CA LYS A 76 -10.42 -33.40 -18.24
C LYS A 76 -10.57 -32.11 -17.43
N LEU A 77 -10.33 -30.97 -18.05
CA LEU A 77 -10.49 -29.68 -17.39
C LEU A 77 -11.97 -29.43 -17.06
N GLU A 78 -12.28 -29.50 -15.77
CA GLU A 78 -13.60 -29.14 -15.25
C GLU A 78 -13.76 -27.63 -15.18
N HIS A 79 -15.00 -27.15 -15.30
CA HIS A 79 -15.35 -25.72 -15.16
C HIS A 79 -14.55 -24.75 -16.04
N SER A 80 -14.19 -25.14 -17.27
CA SER A 80 -13.38 -24.33 -18.19
C SER A 80 -13.90 -22.90 -18.41
N ARG A 81 -15.24 -22.71 -18.46
CA ARG A 81 -15.87 -21.38 -18.57
C ARG A 81 -15.65 -20.50 -17.34
N LEU A 82 -15.68 -21.10 -16.14
CA LEU A 82 -15.43 -20.39 -14.88
C LEU A 82 -13.96 -19.97 -14.82
N LEU A 83 -13.03 -20.90 -15.11
CA LEU A 83 -11.59 -20.63 -15.15
C LEU A 83 -11.26 -19.52 -16.16
N ALA A 84 -11.81 -19.58 -17.38
CA ALA A 84 -11.62 -18.54 -18.38
C ALA A 84 -12.19 -17.19 -17.90
N GLY A 85 -13.40 -17.19 -17.33
CA GLY A 85 -14.01 -15.98 -16.78
C GLY A 85 -13.18 -15.35 -15.66
N SER A 86 -12.67 -16.16 -14.73
CA SER A 86 -11.81 -15.70 -13.63
C SER A 86 -10.46 -15.19 -14.14
N ALA A 87 -9.86 -15.84 -15.14
CA ALA A 87 -8.62 -15.36 -15.75
C ALA A 87 -8.83 -14.02 -16.47
N ILE A 88 -9.91 -13.89 -17.25
CA ILE A 88 -10.28 -12.62 -17.90
C ILE A 88 -10.51 -11.54 -16.85
N TRP A 89 -11.23 -11.84 -15.76
CA TRP A 89 -11.47 -10.92 -14.65
C TRP A 89 -10.15 -10.43 -14.04
N THR A 90 -9.26 -11.35 -13.66
CA THR A 90 -7.96 -11.03 -13.08
C THR A 90 -7.13 -10.16 -14.02
N VAL A 91 -6.99 -10.55 -15.30
CA VAL A 91 -6.22 -9.80 -16.28
C VAL A 91 -6.83 -8.43 -16.56
N ALA A 92 -8.16 -8.32 -16.67
CA ALA A 92 -8.84 -7.07 -16.91
C ALA A 92 -8.57 -6.06 -15.79
N TRP A 93 -8.66 -6.47 -14.53
CA TRP A 93 -8.38 -5.58 -13.39
C TRP A 93 -6.93 -5.15 -13.32
N ILE A 94 -5.99 -6.05 -13.61
CA ILE A 94 -4.56 -5.68 -13.72
C ILE A 94 -4.38 -4.62 -14.81
N LEU A 95 -4.95 -4.83 -16.00
CA LEU A 95 -4.81 -3.90 -17.13
C LEU A 95 -5.46 -2.53 -16.87
N ILE A 96 -6.62 -2.50 -16.21
CA ILE A 96 -7.33 -1.27 -15.84
C ILE A 96 -6.46 -0.42 -14.91
N TYR A 97 -5.76 -1.06 -13.98
CA TYR A 97 -4.96 -0.38 -12.96
C TYR A 97 -3.47 -0.29 -13.27
N LEU A 98 -3.01 -0.89 -14.36
CA LEU A 98 -1.63 -0.79 -14.83
C LEU A 98 -1.15 0.66 -15.05
N PRO A 99 -1.94 1.58 -15.64
CA PRO A 99 -1.50 2.96 -15.84
C PRO A 99 -1.64 3.83 -14.57
N TRP A 100 -2.16 3.28 -13.47
CA TRP A 100 -2.40 4.05 -12.26
C TRP A 100 -1.19 3.96 -11.31
N GLU A 101 -0.70 5.10 -10.85
CA GLU A 101 0.52 5.20 -10.06
C GLU A 101 0.39 4.69 -8.61
N PHE A 102 -0.79 4.81 -8.01
CA PHE A 102 -0.99 4.62 -6.58
C PHE A 102 -1.48 3.21 -6.21
N THR A 103 -1.08 2.75 -5.02
CA THR A 103 -1.82 1.75 -4.21
C THR A 103 -2.24 0.45 -4.91
N VAL A 104 -1.31 -0.21 -5.60
CA VAL A 104 -1.55 -1.56 -6.16
C VAL A 104 -2.17 -2.51 -5.14
N GLU A 105 -1.77 -2.43 -3.87
CA GLU A 105 -2.35 -3.21 -2.77
C GLU A 105 -3.89 -3.14 -2.71
N TYR A 106 -4.50 -1.95 -2.77
CA TYR A 106 -5.96 -1.83 -2.74
C TYR A 106 -6.61 -2.41 -3.99
N TYR A 107 -5.91 -2.35 -5.12
CA TYR A 107 -6.35 -2.89 -6.39
C TYR A 107 -6.17 -4.41 -6.51
N MET A 108 -5.45 -5.02 -5.55
CA MET A 108 -5.32 -6.47 -5.48
C MET A 108 -6.63 -7.14 -5.05
N LEU A 109 -7.55 -6.43 -4.38
CA LEU A 109 -8.81 -7.02 -3.91
C LEU A 109 -9.64 -7.67 -5.04
N PRO A 110 -10.00 -6.96 -6.14
CA PRO A 110 -10.71 -7.59 -7.26
C PRO A 110 -9.88 -8.70 -7.93
N VAL A 111 -8.56 -8.54 -8.03
CA VAL A 111 -7.65 -9.56 -8.58
C VAL A 111 -7.69 -10.85 -7.73
N ALA A 112 -7.67 -10.70 -6.40
CA ALA A 112 -7.68 -11.79 -5.44
C ALA A 112 -8.95 -12.65 -5.57
N ILE A 113 -10.09 -12.07 -5.93
CA ILE A 113 -11.33 -12.82 -6.20
C ILE A 113 -11.11 -13.81 -7.36
N GLY A 114 -10.60 -13.32 -8.49
CA GLY A 114 -10.35 -14.17 -9.67
C GLY A 114 -9.30 -15.24 -9.38
N VAL A 115 -8.21 -14.87 -8.72
CA VAL A 115 -7.12 -15.77 -8.31
C VAL A 115 -7.63 -16.83 -7.32
N SER A 116 -8.50 -16.49 -6.39
CA SER A 116 -9.08 -17.42 -5.41
C SER A 116 -9.97 -18.47 -6.07
N ILE A 117 -10.78 -18.07 -7.06
CA ILE A 117 -11.61 -19.01 -7.83
C ILE A 117 -10.72 -19.99 -8.61
N ILE A 118 -9.68 -19.48 -9.28
CA ILE A 118 -8.71 -20.32 -10.00
C ILE A 118 -8.01 -21.28 -9.02
N GLY A 119 -7.56 -20.77 -7.87
CA GLY A 119 -6.92 -21.57 -6.83
C GLY A 119 -7.81 -22.69 -6.29
N GLY A 120 -9.09 -22.40 -6.02
CA GLY A 120 -10.06 -23.41 -5.59
C GLY A 120 -10.27 -24.52 -6.63
N ALA A 121 -10.42 -24.15 -7.91
CA ALA A 121 -10.55 -25.11 -9.00
C ALA A 121 -9.26 -25.94 -9.21
N ALA A 122 -8.09 -25.31 -9.13
CA ALA A 122 -6.79 -25.98 -9.24
C ALA A 122 -6.56 -26.97 -8.08
N LEU A 123 -6.92 -26.58 -6.86
CA LEU A 123 -6.85 -27.46 -5.69
C LEU A 123 -7.80 -28.65 -5.82
N ASN A 124 -9.05 -28.43 -6.25
CA ASN A 124 -10.01 -29.51 -6.49
C ASN A 124 -9.45 -30.52 -7.51
N SER A 125 -8.97 -30.02 -8.66
CA SER A 125 -8.35 -30.86 -9.69
C SER A 125 -7.15 -31.67 -9.16
N THR A 126 -6.30 -31.03 -8.33
CA THR A 126 -5.15 -31.67 -7.68
C THR A 126 -5.60 -32.81 -6.77
N VAL A 127 -6.57 -32.57 -5.89
CA VAL A 127 -7.12 -33.57 -4.97
C VAL A 127 -7.80 -34.71 -5.74
N THR A 128 -8.55 -34.42 -6.80
CA THR A 128 -9.19 -35.42 -7.66
C THR A 128 -8.15 -36.33 -8.31
N ARG A 129 -7.06 -35.79 -8.86
CA ARG A 129 -5.96 -36.59 -9.42
C ARG A 129 -5.30 -37.49 -8.38
N ILE A 130 -5.13 -37.02 -7.16
CA ILE A 130 -4.61 -37.83 -6.04
C ILE A 130 -5.55 -39.00 -5.75
N ARG A 131 -6.85 -38.73 -5.59
CA ARG A 131 -7.88 -39.75 -5.28
C ARG A 131 -8.01 -40.80 -6.39
N GLU A 132 -8.00 -40.36 -7.64
CA GLU A 132 -8.06 -41.25 -8.81
C GLU A 132 -6.74 -41.96 -9.11
N LYS A 133 -5.65 -41.66 -8.39
CA LYS A 133 -4.29 -42.14 -8.66
C LYS A 133 -3.78 -41.78 -10.06
N ARG A 134 -4.32 -40.75 -10.69
CA ARG A 134 -3.98 -40.30 -12.05
C ARG A 134 -2.81 -39.33 -12.02
N ARG A 135 -1.61 -39.76 -12.43
CA ARG A 135 -0.36 -38.97 -12.30
C ARG A 135 -0.21 -38.43 -10.86
N SER A 136 -0.57 -39.24 -9.87
CA SER A 136 -0.66 -38.80 -8.46
C SER A 136 0.64 -38.25 -7.90
N ALA A 137 1.79 -38.73 -8.37
CA ALA A 137 3.10 -38.18 -7.99
C ALA A 137 3.22 -36.68 -8.31
N TRP A 138 2.77 -36.25 -9.49
CA TRP A 138 2.77 -34.83 -9.88
C TRP A 138 1.78 -34.01 -9.05
N ALA A 139 0.61 -34.58 -8.75
CA ALA A 139 -0.39 -33.91 -7.93
C ALA A 139 0.09 -33.74 -6.47
N TRP A 140 0.75 -34.76 -5.90
CA TRP A 140 1.37 -34.67 -4.58
C TRP A 140 2.53 -33.66 -4.55
N LEU A 141 3.41 -33.69 -5.55
CA LEU A 141 4.52 -32.73 -5.66
C LEU A 141 3.98 -31.30 -5.78
N SER A 142 2.99 -31.08 -6.65
CA SER A 142 2.33 -29.79 -6.82
C SER A 142 1.71 -29.30 -5.52
N LEU A 143 0.98 -30.17 -4.80
CA LEU A 143 0.36 -29.81 -3.52
C LEU A 143 1.42 -29.46 -2.48
N GLY A 144 2.48 -30.26 -2.36
CA GLY A 144 3.58 -30.01 -1.42
C GLY A 144 4.29 -28.69 -1.70
N LEU A 145 4.62 -28.39 -2.96
CA LEU A 145 5.23 -27.13 -3.35
C LEU A 145 4.29 -25.95 -3.12
N ALA A 146 3.00 -26.08 -3.46
CA ALA A 146 2.00 -25.06 -3.20
C ALA A 146 1.89 -24.77 -1.69
N SER A 147 1.88 -25.80 -0.85
CA SER A 147 1.83 -25.65 0.60
C SER A 147 3.07 -24.93 1.14
N ILE A 148 4.28 -25.27 0.67
CA ILE A 148 5.51 -24.58 1.08
C ILE A 148 5.46 -23.10 0.70
N LEU A 149 5.12 -22.79 -0.55
CA LEU A 149 5.00 -21.40 -1.02
C LEU A 149 3.89 -20.64 -0.31
N TRP A 150 2.78 -21.29 0.02
CA TRP A 150 1.72 -20.68 0.80
C TRP A 150 2.19 -20.35 2.23
N LEU A 151 2.93 -21.26 2.87
CA LEU A 151 3.50 -20.99 4.20
C LEU A 151 4.46 -19.79 4.19
N THR A 152 5.16 -19.53 3.08
CA THR A 152 6.02 -18.34 2.98
C THR A 152 5.27 -17.01 2.94
N THR A 153 3.96 -17.00 2.66
CA THR A 153 3.17 -15.75 2.69
C THR A 153 2.72 -15.38 4.10
N LEU A 154 2.68 -16.32 5.04
CA LEU A 154 2.19 -16.09 6.41
C LEU A 154 3.06 -15.07 7.19
N PRO A 155 4.41 -15.16 7.17
CA PRO A 155 5.26 -14.16 7.83
C PRO A 155 5.08 -12.76 7.26
N ASN A 156 4.91 -12.66 5.92
CA ASN A 156 4.66 -11.39 5.24
C ASN A 156 3.35 -10.76 5.72
N ASN A 157 2.27 -11.55 5.76
CA ASN A 157 0.97 -11.06 6.23
C ASN A 157 0.98 -10.69 7.72
N TYR A 158 1.71 -11.45 8.54
CA TYR A 158 1.89 -11.13 9.95
C TYR A 158 2.61 -9.78 10.14
N SER A 159 3.73 -9.58 9.43
CA SER A 159 4.51 -8.34 9.49
C SER A 159 3.71 -7.15 8.97
N ASN A 160 2.95 -7.32 7.88
CA ASN A 160 2.05 -6.28 7.35
C ASN A 160 0.98 -5.87 8.37
N ALA A 161 0.34 -6.84 9.04
CA ALA A 161 -0.65 -6.55 10.06
C ALA A 161 -0.03 -5.82 11.27
N ARG A 162 1.17 -6.24 11.70
CA ARG A 162 1.93 -5.56 12.76
C ARG A 162 2.31 -4.14 12.37
N GLN A 163 2.72 -3.93 11.12
CA GLN A 163 3.03 -2.60 10.58
C GLN A 163 1.82 -1.69 10.63
N GLN A 164 0.65 -2.16 10.17
CA GLN A 164 -0.59 -1.38 10.22
C GLN A 164 -0.94 -0.98 11.66
N LEU A 165 -0.87 -1.92 12.59
CA LEU A 165 -1.14 -1.65 14.01
C LEU A 165 -0.15 -0.64 14.61
N ALA A 166 1.14 -0.75 14.27
CA ALA A 166 2.18 0.17 14.75
C ALA A 166 1.95 1.60 14.24
N VAL A 167 1.59 1.73 12.95
CA VAL A 167 1.26 3.01 12.32
C VAL A 167 0.02 3.62 12.97
N ASP A 168 -1.06 2.86 13.05
CA ASP A 168 -2.34 3.33 13.62
C ASP A 168 -2.18 3.74 15.09
N THR A 169 -1.46 2.93 15.88
CA THR A 169 -1.20 3.23 17.29
C THR A 169 -0.36 4.50 17.45
N SER A 170 0.73 4.63 16.69
CA SER A 170 1.59 5.83 16.77
C SER A 170 0.85 7.09 16.34
N ASN A 171 0.05 7.01 15.28
CA ASN A 171 -0.78 8.14 14.83
C ASN A 171 -1.81 8.52 15.91
N ALA A 172 -2.49 7.54 16.51
CA ALA A 172 -3.44 7.79 17.59
C ALA A 172 -2.77 8.45 18.81
N ARG A 173 -1.60 7.96 19.24
CA ARG A 173 -0.85 8.55 20.36
C ARG A 173 -0.40 9.97 20.10
N MET A 174 0.04 10.26 18.88
CA MET A 174 0.37 11.63 18.47
C MET A 174 -0.85 12.55 18.55
N LEU A 175 -2.00 12.12 18.00
CA LEU A 175 -3.24 12.91 18.06
C LEU A 175 -3.72 13.12 19.50
N GLU A 176 -3.69 12.08 20.34
CA GLU A 176 -4.02 12.17 21.76
C GLU A 176 -3.15 13.20 22.47
N TYR A 177 -1.84 13.23 22.20
CA TYR A 177 -0.95 14.22 22.77
C TYR A 177 -1.29 15.64 22.30
N LEU A 178 -1.49 15.85 20.99
CA LEU A 178 -1.85 17.17 20.45
C LEU A 178 -3.13 17.70 21.10
N VAL A 179 -4.18 16.88 21.22
CA VAL A 179 -5.43 17.28 21.88
C VAL A 179 -5.21 17.73 23.32
N LEU A 180 -4.28 17.10 24.06
CA LEU A 180 -3.99 17.44 25.45
C LEU A 180 -3.17 18.74 25.61
N GLN A 181 -2.44 19.17 24.59
CA GLN A 181 -1.57 20.36 24.66
C GLN A 181 -2.15 21.61 23.99
N VAL A 182 -3.15 21.44 23.12
CA VAL A 182 -3.66 22.53 22.27
C VAL A 182 -4.39 23.65 23.04
N ASP A 183 -4.82 23.41 24.28
CA ASP A 183 -5.34 24.50 25.13
C ASP A 183 -4.27 25.58 25.41
N ASP A 184 -2.98 25.22 25.38
CA ASP A 184 -1.84 26.11 25.62
C ASP A 184 -1.11 26.54 24.32
N VAL A 185 -1.34 25.84 23.19
CA VAL A 185 -0.66 26.09 21.91
C VAL A 185 -1.64 26.04 20.74
N GLN A 186 -1.82 27.17 20.05
CA GLN A 186 -2.82 27.31 18.99
C GLN A 186 -2.35 26.80 17.61
N ASP A 187 -1.05 26.63 17.38
CA ASP A 187 -0.54 26.31 16.05
C ASP A 187 0.23 24.98 16.04
N VAL A 188 -0.24 24.06 15.20
CA VAL A 188 0.38 22.76 14.95
C VAL A 188 0.94 22.72 13.54
N ILE A 189 2.25 22.50 13.43
CA ILE A 189 2.95 22.31 12.16
C ILE A 189 3.23 20.82 11.99
N VAL A 190 2.78 20.22 10.90
CA VAL A 190 3.06 18.83 10.56
C VAL A 190 4.25 18.78 9.60
N ASN A 191 5.33 18.09 9.95
CA ASN A 191 6.51 17.92 9.10
C ASN A 191 6.27 16.88 7.99
N ILE A 192 5.33 17.19 7.12
CA ILE A 192 5.04 16.50 5.86
C ILE A 192 4.95 17.61 4.82
N GLN A 193 5.98 17.77 3.99
CA GLN A 193 6.20 18.97 3.15
C GLN A 193 5.20 19.17 1.97
N TYR A 194 4.13 18.39 1.92
CA TYR A 194 3.03 18.58 0.99
C TYR A 194 1.73 18.16 1.64
N GLU A 195 0.62 18.79 1.22
CA GLU A 195 -0.70 18.42 1.69
C GLU A 195 -0.98 16.96 1.30
N ASN A 196 -1.30 16.14 2.29
CA ASN A 196 -1.70 14.75 2.09
C ASN A 196 -2.81 14.36 3.07
N GLU A 197 -3.24 13.10 2.97
CA GLU A 197 -4.25 12.50 3.83
C GLU A 197 -3.92 12.66 5.32
N TYR A 198 -2.65 12.57 5.73
CA TYR A 198 -2.27 12.67 7.15
C TYR A 198 -2.51 14.08 7.69
N VAL A 199 -2.10 15.11 6.95
CA VAL A 199 -2.30 16.50 7.36
C VAL A 199 -3.79 16.83 7.41
N TYR A 200 -4.54 16.39 6.39
CA TYR A 200 -5.99 16.53 6.34
C TYR A 200 -6.65 15.86 7.55
N GLU A 201 -6.31 14.61 7.86
CA GLU A 201 -6.88 13.86 8.98
C GLU A 201 -6.50 14.47 10.34
N VAL A 202 -5.26 14.96 10.53
CA VAL A 202 -4.88 15.69 11.75
C VAL A 202 -5.76 16.91 11.93
N ARG A 203 -5.94 17.70 10.87
CA ARG A 203 -6.79 18.90 10.89
C ARG A 203 -8.24 18.55 11.22
N THR A 204 -8.82 17.57 10.53
CA THR A 204 -10.19 17.10 10.76
C THR A 204 -10.37 16.58 12.18
N TYR A 205 -9.44 15.79 12.71
CA TYR A 205 -9.53 15.29 14.09
C TYR A 205 -9.50 16.42 15.12
N LEU A 206 -8.55 17.35 15.01
CA LEU A 206 -8.44 18.44 15.99
C LEU A 206 -9.63 19.40 15.89
N GLN A 207 -9.96 19.86 14.69
CA GLN A 207 -10.94 20.93 14.49
C GLN A 207 -12.40 20.45 14.47
N GLU A 208 -12.68 19.31 13.82
CA GLU A 208 -14.06 18.84 13.61
C GLU A 208 -14.49 17.81 14.67
N VAL A 209 -13.61 16.89 15.05
CA VAL A 209 -13.94 15.82 16.02
C VAL A 209 -13.82 16.33 17.46
N TRP A 210 -12.72 17.02 17.79
CA TRP A 210 -12.46 17.55 19.14
C TRP A 210 -12.88 19.00 19.34
N GLY A 211 -13.34 19.69 18.28
CA GLY A 211 -13.92 21.03 18.38
C GLY A 211 -12.90 22.15 18.64
N LEU A 212 -11.61 21.91 18.39
CA LEU A 212 -10.52 22.87 18.61
C LEU A 212 -10.43 23.85 17.43
N GLN A 213 -11.49 24.63 17.20
CA GLN A 213 -11.60 25.50 16.01
C GLN A 213 -10.65 26.70 16.01
N GLY A 214 -10.01 27.00 17.15
CA GLY A 214 -8.96 28.02 17.24
C GLY A 214 -7.58 27.53 16.78
N THR A 215 -7.43 26.22 16.52
CA THR A 215 -6.14 25.61 16.21
C THR A 215 -5.85 25.63 14.73
N SER A 216 -4.71 26.18 14.31
CA SER A 216 -4.24 26.04 12.94
C SER A 216 -3.45 24.74 12.78
N VAL A 217 -3.63 24.05 11.64
CA VAL A 217 -2.87 22.87 11.27
C VAL A 217 -2.27 23.09 9.89
N GLU A 218 -0.97 23.31 9.86
CA GLU A 218 -0.22 23.70 8.67
C GLU A 218 0.86 22.67 8.33
N VAL A 219 1.24 22.66 7.06
CA VAL A 219 2.37 21.88 6.55
C VAL A 219 3.66 22.63 6.80
N PHE A 220 4.71 21.93 7.23
CA PHE A 220 6.05 22.48 7.24
C PHE A 220 6.54 22.78 5.81
N SER A 221 6.89 24.04 5.55
CA SER A 221 7.37 24.51 4.25
C SER A 221 8.84 24.96 4.35
N PRO A 222 9.81 24.21 3.77
CA PRO A 222 11.21 24.61 3.81
C PRO A 222 11.42 25.97 3.14
N GLY A 223 11.96 26.95 3.87
CA GLY A 223 12.32 28.27 3.35
C GLY A 223 11.37 29.41 3.74
N GLU A 224 10.16 29.12 4.22
CA GLU A 224 9.26 30.15 4.78
C GLU A 224 9.58 30.46 6.26
N GLY A 225 10.43 29.64 6.89
CA GLY A 225 10.71 29.71 8.31
C GLY A 225 9.54 29.18 9.15
N LEU A 226 9.73 29.10 10.46
CA LEU A 226 8.65 28.76 11.39
C LEU A 226 8.00 30.06 11.88
N ALA A 227 6.68 30.08 11.99
CA ALA A 227 5.95 31.24 12.48
C ALA A 227 6.41 31.62 13.90
N PRO A 228 6.43 32.92 14.26
CA PRO A 228 6.75 33.34 15.62
C PRO A 228 5.57 33.05 16.56
N GLY A 229 5.83 32.33 17.65
CA GLY A 229 4.82 32.00 18.67
C GLY A 229 5.08 30.64 19.32
N PRO A 230 4.35 30.30 20.40
CA PRO A 230 4.33 28.92 20.89
C PRO A 230 3.74 28.04 19.80
N LEU A 231 4.48 27.02 19.38
CA LEU A 231 4.05 26.12 18.31
C LEU A 231 4.53 24.70 18.55
N LEU A 232 3.69 23.74 18.13
CA LEU A 232 4.01 22.32 18.17
C LEU A 232 4.38 21.84 16.77
N VAL A 233 5.55 21.25 16.61
CA VAL A 233 5.96 20.63 15.34
C VAL A 233 5.89 19.12 15.45
N ALA A 234 4.90 18.50 14.81
CA ALA A 234 4.74 17.06 14.72
C ALA A 234 5.54 16.50 13.54
N SER A 235 6.63 15.80 13.83
CA SER A 235 7.53 15.21 12.84
C SER A 235 7.47 13.68 12.87
N PRO A 236 7.07 13.03 11.76
CA PRO A 236 7.06 11.59 11.71
C PRO A 236 8.49 11.05 11.55
N PHE A 237 8.67 9.77 11.86
CA PHE A 237 9.83 9.02 11.42
C PHE A 237 9.48 7.58 11.05
N VAL A 238 10.24 7.04 10.09
CA VAL A 238 10.10 5.66 9.62
C VAL A 238 11.50 5.09 9.45
N LEU A 239 11.75 3.90 9.98
CA LEU A 239 13.00 3.17 9.79
C LEU A 239 12.74 1.76 9.28
N HIS A 240 13.57 1.33 8.33
CA HIS A 240 13.54 0.01 7.72
C HIS A 240 12.18 -0.37 7.13
N GLN A 241 11.55 0.54 6.39
CA GLN A 241 10.24 0.32 5.79
C GLN A 241 10.28 -0.87 4.83
N PRO A 242 9.44 -1.90 5.03
CA PRO A 242 9.38 -3.02 4.11
C PRO A 242 8.77 -2.59 2.77
N LEU A 243 9.28 -3.17 1.69
CA LEU A 243 8.76 -2.96 0.34
C LEU A 243 7.62 -3.95 0.08
N LEU A 244 6.70 -3.59 -0.82
CA LEU A 244 5.51 -4.39 -1.10
C LEU A 244 4.81 -4.74 0.23
N ALA A 245 4.48 -3.72 1.01
CA ALA A 245 3.81 -3.83 2.31
C ALA A 245 2.65 -2.83 2.37
N VAL A 246 2.00 -2.74 3.54
CA VAL A 246 0.85 -1.84 3.72
C VAL A 246 1.18 -0.41 3.33
N ARG A 247 0.26 0.26 2.63
CA ARG A 247 0.41 1.68 2.26
C ARG A 247 0.60 2.54 3.51
N MET A 248 1.64 3.35 3.48
CA MET A 248 1.86 4.44 4.45
C MET A 248 1.80 5.78 3.70
N GLY A 249 1.19 6.80 4.33
CA GLY A 249 1.21 8.17 3.79
C GLY A 249 2.55 8.90 4.01
N VAL A 250 3.33 8.40 4.96
CA VAL A 250 4.72 8.79 5.23
C VAL A 250 5.62 7.62 4.81
N VAL A 251 6.62 7.88 3.97
CA VAL A 251 7.56 6.85 3.49
C VAL A 251 8.99 7.18 3.91
N GLU A 252 9.79 6.16 4.23
CA GLU A 252 11.15 6.26 4.77
C GLU A 252 12.05 7.16 3.90
N SER A 253 11.95 7.03 2.58
CA SER A 253 12.79 7.77 1.64
C SER A 253 12.54 9.28 1.64
N THR A 254 11.27 9.72 1.77
CA THR A 254 10.94 11.15 1.73
C THR A 254 11.02 11.78 3.12
N GLN A 255 10.61 11.04 4.14
CA GLN A 255 10.58 11.53 5.51
C GLN A 255 11.99 11.86 6.03
N SER A 256 13.02 11.11 5.61
CA SER A 256 14.41 11.40 6.00
C SER A 256 14.85 12.80 5.54
N GLU A 257 14.48 13.19 4.31
CA GLU A 257 14.75 14.53 3.77
C GLU A 257 13.96 15.60 4.53
N TRP A 258 12.69 15.31 4.87
CA TRP A 258 11.87 16.25 5.64
C TRP A 258 12.41 16.53 7.02
N ASN A 259 12.84 15.50 7.74
CA ASN A 259 13.42 15.67 9.07
C ASN A 259 14.76 16.41 9.01
N GLN A 260 15.54 16.21 7.95
CA GLN A 260 16.77 16.98 7.74
C GLN A 260 16.47 18.47 7.55
N SER A 261 15.54 18.82 6.65
CA SER A 261 15.17 20.22 6.42
C SER A 261 14.59 20.89 7.67
N LEU A 262 13.81 20.14 8.45
CA LEU A 262 13.27 20.64 9.72
C LEU A 262 14.40 20.92 10.72
N ALA A 263 15.33 19.98 10.89
CA ALA A 263 16.47 20.15 11.81
C ALA A 263 17.36 21.33 11.41
N GLU A 264 17.59 21.55 10.13
CA GLU A 264 18.33 22.72 9.61
C GLU A 264 17.61 24.04 9.91
N THR A 265 16.27 24.04 9.87
CA THR A 265 15.44 25.22 10.15
C THR A 265 15.34 25.53 11.65
N MET A 266 15.22 24.51 12.49
CA MET A 266 15.09 24.68 13.94
C MET A 266 16.44 24.96 14.65
N GLY A 267 17.56 24.60 14.02
CA GLY A 267 18.90 24.80 14.60
C GLY A 267 19.08 24.06 15.93
N SER A 268 19.64 24.72 16.94
CA SER A 268 19.89 24.14 18.27
C SER A 268 18.75 24.36 19.28
N GLN A 269 17.64 24.98 18.87
CA GLN A 269 16.54 25.37 19.76
C GLN A 269 15.39 24.36 19.69
N THR A 270 15.63 23.13 20.12
CA THR A 270 14.61 22.07 20.05
C THR A 270 14.54 21.27 21.33
N GLU A 271 13.43 21.42 22.06
CA GLU A 271 13.05 20.47 23.11
C GLU A 271 12.01 19.50 22.52
N ILE A 272 12.26 18.21 22.70
CA ILE A 272 11.29 17.18 22.35
C ILE A 272 10.28 17.14 23.49
N ALA A 273 9.09 17.65 23.23
CA ALA A 273 7.99 17.66 24.20
C ALA A 273 7.29 16.30 24.27
N PHE A 274 7.31 15.54 23.16
CA PHE A 274 6.78 14.19 23.10
C PHE A 274 7.48 13.33 22.04
N GLU A 275 7.67 12.06 22.35
CA GLU A 275 8.14 11.05 21.42
C GLU A 275 7.39 9.74 21.68
N TRP A 276 6.84 9.17 20.61
CA TRP A 276 6.28 7.83 20.64
C TRP A 276 6.79 7.03 19.46
N GLU A 277 7.24 5.81 19.75
CA GLU A 277 7.73 4.85 18.77
C GLU A 277 7.04 3.51 18.96
N GLU A 278 6.50 2.96 17.88
CA GLU A 278 6.16 1.55 17.79
C GLU A 278 7.21 0.84 16.94
N SER A 279 7.84 -0.18 17.53
CA SER A 279 8.86 -0.99 16.87
C SER A 279 8.58 -2.49 17.00
N PHE A 280 8.99 -3.24 15.97
CA PHE A 280 8.94 -4.69 16.00
C PHE A 280 9.89 -5.33 14.98
N GLY A 281 10.34 -6.55 15.29
CA GLY A 281 11.13 -7.34 14.34
C GLY A 281 10.28 -7.78 13.15
N LEU A 282 10.72 -7.42 11.94
CA LEU A 282 10.15 -7.93 10.71
C LEU A 282 10.40 -9.44 10.60
N VAL A 283 9.49 -10.15 9.96
CA VAL A 283 9.73 -11.51 9.49
C VAL A 283 9.17 -11.58 8.08
N LEU A 284 9.99 -11.22 7.09
CA LEU A 284 9.58 -11.18 5.68
C LEU A 284 10.37 -12.19 4.86
N ILE A 285 9.70 -12.82 3.91
CA ILE A 285 10.29 -13.65 2.86
C ILE A 285 9.98 -12.99 1.51
N ASP A 286 11.00 -12.38 0.92
CA ASP A 286 10.91 -11.59 -0.32
C ASP A 286 11.04 -12.49 -1.56
N LEU A 287 10.08 -13.39 -1.75
CA LEU A 287 9.95 -14.17 -3.00
C LEU A 287 9.97 -13.31 -4.28
N PRO A 288 9.33 -12.12 -4.32
CA PRO A 288 9.43 -11.21 -5.45
C PRO A 288 10.87 -10.91 -5.91
N ARG A 289 11.83 -10.88 -4.98
CA ARG A 289 13.24 -10.61 -5.28
C ARG A 289 13.87 -11.61 -6.26
N LEU A 290 13.29 -12.79 -6.43
CA LEU A 290 13.69 -13.75 -7.46
C LEU A 290 13.50 -13.20 -8.88
N LEU A 291 12.61 -12.23 -9.07
CA LEU A 291 12.39 -11.54 -10.35
C LEU A 291 13.42 -10.43 -10.62
N CYS A 292 14.12 -9.95 -9.59
CA CYS A 292 14.99 -8.77 -9.70
C CYS A 292 16.26 -8.99 -10.51
N ALA A 293 16.69 -10.23 -10.71
CA ALA A 293 17.80 -10.54 -11.61
C ALA A 293 17.54 -10.08 -13.06
N ALA A 294 16.27 -10.02 -13.48
CA ALA A 294 15.89 -9.56 -14.81
C ALA A 294 15.74 -8.03 -14.91
N LEU A 295 15.51 -7.34 -13.79
CA LEU A 295 15.13 -5.92 -13.73
C LEU A 295 15.74 -5.24 -12.48
N PRO A 296 17.08 -5.18 -12.35
CA PRO A 296 17.74 -4.77 -11.11
C PRO A 296 17.42 -3.32 -10.72
N ASP A 297 17.32 -2.40 -11.67
CA ASP A 297 17.21 -0.96 -11.38
C ASP A 297 15.76 -0.43 -11.37
N ARG A 298 14.76 -1.30 -11.17
CA ARG A 298 13.34 -0.94 -11.34
C ARG A 298 12.49 -1.24 -10.10
N GLY A 299 11.70 -0.26 -9.67
CA GLY A 299 10.72 -0.43 -8.58
C GLY A 299 11.34 -0.99 -7.30
N TYR A 300 10.73 -2.03 -6.73
CA TYR A 300 11.22 -2.66 -5.49
C TYR A 300 12.56 -3.39 -5.66
N CYS A 301 12.97 -3.68 -6.91
CA CYS A 301 14.25 -4.33 -7.19
C CYS A 301 15.45 -3.38 -7.06
N ALA A 302 15.23 -2.08 -7.27
CA ALA A 302 16.29 -1.06 -7.18
C ALA A 302 16.83 -0.88 -5.75
N ALA A 303 16.03 -1.25 -4.74
CA ALA A 303 16.44 -1.19 -3.35
C ALA A 303 17.17 -2.47 -2.94
N GLU A 304 18.35 -2.31 -2.33
CA GLU A 304 19.05 -3.40 -1.67
C GLU A 304 18.30 -3.80 -0.39
N ARG A 305 17.66 -4.98 -0.42
CA ARG A 305 17.01 -5.59 0.74
C ARG A 305 17.36 -7.09 0.79
N PRO A 306 17.46 -7.68 1.99
CA PRO A 306 17.72 -9.11 2.13
C PRO A 306 16.52 -9.94 1.66
N PHE A 307 16.76 -11.18 1.22
CA PHE A 307 15.69 -12.11 0.85
C PHE A 307 14.83 -12.53 2.05
N ILE A 308 15.46 -12.67 3.22
CA ILE A 308 14.76 -12.80 4.51
C ILE A 308 15.05 -11.53 5.28
N ASP A 309 14.03 -10.71 5.52
CA ASP A 309 14.17 -9.48 6.28
C ASP A 309 13.75 -9.70 7.73
N THR A 310 14.72 -9.49 8.63
CA THR A 310 14.54 -9.60 10.08
C THR A 310 14.92 -8.33 10.82
N ARG A 311 15.05 -7.21 10.09
CA ARG A 311 15.37 -5.92 10.69
C ARG A 311 14.21 -5.44 11.54
N GLU A 312 14.50 -4.58 12.51
CA GLU A 312 13.47 -3.92 13.29
C GLU A 312 12.87 -2.79 12.47
N PHE A 313 11.56 -2.87 12.22
CA PHE A 313 10.80 -1.75 11.70
C PHE A 313 10.44 -0.83 12.87
N SER A 314 10.59 0.48 12.65
CA SER A 314 10.14 1.50 13.59
C SER A 314 9.32 2.56 12.88
N TYR A 315 8.24 2.96 13.53
CA TYR A 315 7.42 4.09 13.11
C TYR A 315 7.01 4.90 14.32
N GLY A 316 7.00 6.23 14.18
CA GLY A 316 6.65 7.08 15.29
C GLY A 316 6.55 8.54 14.94
N TRP A 317 6.34 9.33 15.99
CA TRP A 317 6.24 10.78 15.92
C TRP A 317 7.07 11.42 17.02
N LYS A 318 7.74 12.50 16.65
CA LYS A 318 8.39 13.44 17.56
C LYS A 318 7.63 14.74 17.50
N ILE A 319 7.24 15.28 18.65
CA ILE A 319 6.63 16.59 18.75
C ILE A 319 7.62 17.51 19.46
N TYR A 320 8.00 18.56 18.75
CA TYR A 320 8.85 19.62 19.28
C TYR A 320 7.98 20.77 19.75
N GLU A 321 8.31 21.33 20.90
CA GLU A 321 7.73 22.59 21.35
C GLU A 321 8.73 23.70 21.09
N LEU A 322 8.27 24.73 20.40
CA LEU A 322 9.04 25.94 20.16
C LEU A 322 8.41 27.06 20.97
N PRO A 323 9.12 27.62 21.96
CA PRO A 323 8.57 28.68 22.79
C PRO A 323 8.36 29.94 21.94
N GLY A 324 7.26 30.66 22.20
CA GLY A 324 7.06 32.00 21.64
C GLY A 324 8.17 32.93 22.11
N ASP A 325 8.57 33.86 21.24
CA ASP A 325 9.63 34.83 21.55
C ASP A 325 9.29 35.56 22.87
N PRO A 326 10.11 35.44 23.93
CA PRO A 326 9.85 36.10 25.21
C PRO A 326 10.02 37.64 25.14
N GLY A 327 10.36 38.19 23.97
CA GLY A 327 10.57 39.63 23.74
C GLY A 327 9.55 40.27 22.81
N GLY A 328 8.32 40.48 23.30
CA GLY A 328 7.39 41.49 22.80
C GLY A 328 7.31 42.67 23.77
#